data_AF-A0A536S872-F1
#
_entry.id   AF-A0A536S872-F1
#
_cell.length_a   1.000
_cell.length_b   1.000
_cell.length_c   1.000
_cell.angle_alpha   90.00
_cell.angle_beta   90.00
_cell.angle_gamma   90.00
#
_symmetry.space_group_name_H-M   'P 1'
#
loop_
_entity.id
_entity.type
_entity.pdbx_description
1 polymer ?
#
loop_
_entity_poly.entity_id
_entity_poly.type
_entity_poly.pdbx_seq_one_letter_code
_entity_poly.pdbx_strand_id
1 'polypeptide(L)'
;MRLAHLGTIVAILASPAAAQSLDYEFFKARVEPIFLAKRPGHVRCVVCHSDRSNNSFKLEKIPPGDKFWTEEQSRRNFEAVSRLVVPGDPAKSLLLLQPLAPEAGGNAFHTGGRQFASRNDPEWKILARWVTGQTARPGK
;
A
#
# COMPACT_ATOMS: atom_id res chain seq x y z
N MET A 1 12.48 44.48 40.59
CA MET A 1 12.93 43.09 40.35
C MET A 1 12.15 42.54 39.16
N ARG A 2 12.73 42.48 37.97
CA ARG A 2 12.09 41.89 36.77
C ARG A 2 12.86 40.61 36.44
N LEU A 3 12.29 39.44 36.72
CA LEU A 3 12.78 38.19 36.18
C LEU A 3 12.08 37.95 34.84
N ALA A 4 12.84 37.95 33.75
CA ALA A 4 12.40 37.41 32.47
C ALA A 4 12.81 35.93 32.44
N HIS A 5 11.83 35.03 32.40
CA HIS A 5 12.08 33.62 32.15
C HIS A 5 12.28 33.41 30.65
N LEU A 6 13.50 33.07 30.24
CA LEU A 6 13.74 32.49 28.92
C LEU A 6 13.20 31.06 28.92
N GLY A 7 12.05 30.86 28.29
CA GLY A 7 11.54 29.53 27.96
C GLY A 7 12.25 28.97 26.73
N THR A 8 13.02 27.90 26.90
CA THR A 8 13.64 27.15 25.80
C THR A 8 12.55 26.45 24.98
N ILE A 9 12.34 26.87 23.73
CA ILE A 9 11.51 26.14 22.78
C ILE A 9 12.32 24.95 22.26
N VAL A 10 11.98 23.74 22.70
CA VAL A 10 12.47 22.51 22.06
C VAL A 10 11.63 22.29 20.81
N ALA A 11 12.18 22.65 19.65
CA ALA A 11 11.60 22.28 18.36
C ALA A 11 11.82 20.78 18.14
N ILE A 12 10.74 19.99 18.19
CA ILE A 12 10.76 18.59 17.76
C ILE A 12 10.90 18.59 16.25
N LEU A 13 12.11 18.34 15.74
CA LEU A 13 12.34 18.06 14.33
C LEU A 13 11.72 16.70 14.01
N ALA A 14 10.56 16.69 13.35
CA ALA A 14 10.02 15.50 12.73
C ALA A 14 11.00 15.02 11.64
N SER A 15 11.61 13.84 11.83
CA SER A 15 12.52 13.27 10.84
C SER A 15 11.79 12.93 9.53
N PRO A 16 12.32 13.28 8.36
CA PRO A 16 11.67 13.04 7.06
C PRO A 16 11.80 11.59 6.56
N ALA A 17 12.17 10.63 7.42
CA ALA A 17 12.63 9.29 7.02
C ALA A 17 11.55 8.35 6.45
N ALA A 18 10.25 8.68 6.58
CA ALA A 18 9.19 7.79 6.10
C ALA A 18 9.06 7.78 4.57
N ALA A 19 9.42 8.87 3.89
CA ALA A 19 9.23 9.03 2.44
C ALA A 19 10.27 8.28 1.58
N GLN A 20 11.20 7.52 2.19
CA GLN A 20 12.27 6.78 1.50
C GLN A 20 12.25 5.25 1.76
N SER A 21 11.15 4.68 2.27
CA SER A 21 11.18 3.33 2.87
C SER A 21 10.52 2.20 2.08
N LEU A 22 9.79 2.48 0.99
CA LEU A 22 9.14 1.45 0.18
C LEU A 22 9.93 1.19 -1.11
N ASP A 23 10.18 -0.08 -1.41
CA ASP A 23 11.00 -0.48 -2.56
C ASP A 23 10.16 -0.61 -3.84
N TYR A 24 10.49 0.18 -4.86
CA TYR A 24 9.78 0.15 -6.15
C TYR A 24 9.94 -1.19 -6.88
N GLU A 25 11.15 -1.75 -6.86
CA GLU A 25 11.41 -3.02 -7.55
C GLU A 25 10.62 -4.17 -6.90
N PHE A 26 10.54 -4.21 -5.57
CA PHE A 26 9.70 -5.16 -4.86
C PHE A 26 8.23 -4.92 -5.17
N PHE A 27 7.79 -3.65 -5.19
CA PHE A 27 6.43 -3.31 -5.55
C PHE A 27 6.07 -3.88 -6.93
N LYS A 28 6.82 -3.51 -7.96
CA LYS A 28 6.54 -3.92 -9.34
C LYS A 28 6.63 -5.44 -9.52
N ALA A 29 7.60 -6.09 -8.88
CA ALA A 29 7.84 -7.52 -9.06
C ALA A 29 6.94 -8.44 -8.21
N ARG A 30 6.36 -7.94 -7.11
CA ARG A 30 5.66 -8.77 -6.11
C ARG A 30 4.31 -8.22 -5.69
N VAL A 31 4.17 -6.90 -5.51
CA VAL A 31 2.92 -6.27 -5.06
C VAL A 31 1.97 -6.00 -6.21
N GLU A 32 2.43 -5.31 -7.25
CA GLU A 32 1.59 -4.88 -8.38
C GLU A 32 0.86 -6.04 -9.10
N PRO A 33 1.47 -7.23 -9.29
CA PRO A 33 0.77 -8.39 -9.86
C PRO A 33 -0.46 -8.85 -9.07
N ILE A 34 -0.50 -8.63 -7.74
CA ILE A 34 -1.62 -9.00 -6.86
C ILE A 34 -2.90 -8.27 -7.29
N PHE A 35 -2.77 -7.07 -7.86
CA PHE A 35 -3.92 -6.28 -8.33
C PHE A 35 -4.58 -6.85 -9.59
N LEU A 36 -3.87 -7.74 -10.31
CA LEU A 36 -4.33 -8.45 -11.49
C LEU A 36 -4.63 -9.93 -11.26
N ALA A 37 -4.27 -10.46 -10.09
CA ALA A 37 -4.52 -11.86 -9.77
C ALA A 37 -6.03 -12.16 -9.75
N LYS A 38 -6.42 -13.24 -10.45
CA LYS A 38 -7.79 -13.79 -10.37
C LYS A 38 -7.84 -14.71 -9.16
N ARG A 39 -8.84 -14.52 -8.29
CA ARG A 39 -9.10 -15.39 -7.15
C ARG A 39 -10.52 -15.92 -7.26
N PRO A 40 -10.76 -17.22 -7.03
CA PRO A 40 -12.12 -17.77 -7.02
C PRO A 40 -13.02 -16.97 -6.06
N GLY A 41 -14.19 -16.54 -6.54
CA GLY A 41 -15.15 -15.77 -5.73
C GLY A 41 -14.83 -14.28 -5.54
N HIS A 42 -13.74 -13.74 -6.10
CA HIS A 42 -13.37 -12.33 -5.93
C HIS A 42 -13.16 -11.60 -7.25
N VAL A 43 -13.66 -10.36 -7.29
CA VAL A 43 -13.34 -9.41 -8.36
C VAL A 43 -11.88 -8.96 -8.21
N ARG A 44 -11.13 -8.90 -9.30
CA ARG A 44 -9.75 -8.38 -9.28
C ARG A 44 -9.71 -6.91 -8.87
N CYS A 45 -8.70 -6.50 -8.11
CA CYS A 45 -8.57 -5.11 -7.64
C CYS A 45 -8.67 -4.10 -8.80
N VAL A 46 -7.95 -4.34 -9.90
CA VAL A 46 -7.91 -3.45 -11.07
C VAL A 46 -9.28 -3.17 -11.69
N VAL A 47 -10.26 -4.08 -11.57
CA VAL A 47 -11.58 -3.93 -12.19
C VAL A 47 -12.40 -2.79 -11.55
N CYS A 48 -12.18 -2.56 -10.25
CA CYS A 48 -12.84 -1.50 -9.48
C CYS A 48 -11.91 -0.29 -9.27
N HIS A 49 -10.61 -0.51 -9.16
CA HIS A 49 -9.63 0.52 -8.80
C HIS A 49 -8.92 1.17 -9.99
N SER A 50 -9.32 0.92 -11.25
CA SER A 50 -8.80 1.64 -12.43
C SER A 50 -9.74 2.78 -12.88
N ASP A 51 -10.30 2.70 -14.08
CA ASP A 51 -11.14 3.74 -14.71
C ASP A 51 -12.39 4.10 -13.89
N ARG A 52 -12.87 3.16 -13.06
CA ARG A 52 -14.06 3.32 -12.21
C ARG A 52 -13.74 3.71 -10.76
N SER A 53 -12.47 3.96 -10.44
CA SER A 53 -12.09 4.29 -9.08
C SER A 53 -12.60 5.66 -8.67
N ASN A 54 -13.25 5.72 -7.51
CA ASN A 54 -13.74 6.93 -6.86
C ASN A 54 -13.07 7.18 -5.50
N ASN A 55 -11.94 6.51 -5.24
CA ASN A 55 -11.21 6.57 -3.98
C ASN A 55 -9.70 6.72 -4.23
N SER A 56 -8.94 6.87 -3.15
CA SER A 56 -7.49 7.08 -3.21
C SER A 56 -6.70 5.92 -3.82
N PHE A 57 -7.27 4.71 -3.86
CA PHE A 57 -6.66 3.59 -4.58
C PHE A 57 -7.07 3.63 -6.05
N LYS A 58 -6.31 4.39 -6.84
CA LYS A 58 -6.50 4.58 -8.28
C LYS A 58 -5.29 4.08 -9.07
N LEU A 59 -5.45 2.92 -9.69
CA LEU A 59 -4.51 2.30 -10.60
C LEU A 59 -4.66 2.89 -12.01
N GLU A 60 -3.56 2.95 -12.73
CA GLU A 60 -3.52 3.29 -14.14
C GLU A 60 -4.32 2.29 -14.99
N LYS A 61 -4.78 2.74 -16.15
CA LYS A 61 -5.41 1.87 -17.13
C LYS A 61 -4.36 1.07 -17.88
N ILE A 62 -4.49 -0.26 -17.92
CA ILE A 62 -3.64 -1.12 -18.74
C ILE A 62 -3.90 -0.79 -20.23
N PRO A 63 -2.85 -0.60 -21.06
CA PRO A 63 -3.02 -0.33 -22.48
C PRO A 63 -3.82 -1.44 -23.18
N PRO A 64 -4.64 -1.11 -24.20
CA PRO A 64 -5.36 -2.12 -24.96
C PRO A 64 -4.41 -3.19 -25.53
N GLY A 65 -4.70 -4.47 -25.25
CA GLY A 65 -3.89 -5.60 -25.72
C GLY A 65 -2.78 -6.04 -24.76
N ASP A 66 -2.40 -5.19 -23.79
CA ASP A 66 -1.38 -5.53 -22.81
C ASP A 66 -1.95 -6.36 -21.65
N LYS A 67 -1.05 -7.12 -21.02
CA LYS A 67 -1.37 -7.93 -19.83
C LYS A 67 -0.90 -7.25 -18.53
N PHE A 68 -0.18 -6.14 -18.63
CA PHE A 68 0.44 -5.45 -17.51
C PHE A 68 0.62 -3.96 -17.83
N TRP A 69 0.96 -3.16 -16.82
CA TRP A 69 1.27 -1.74 -16.96
C TRP A 69 2.64 -1.49 -17.62
N THR A 70 2.79 -0.36 -18.30
CA THR A 70 4.11 0.14 -18.73
C THR A 70 4.95 0.55 -17.51
N GLU A 71 6.26 0.75 -17.69
CA GLU A 71 7.14 1.23 -16.62
C GLU A 71 6.64 2.54 -15.98
N GLU A 72 6.25 3.49 -16.82
CA GLU A 72 5.76 4.81 -16.38
C GLU A 72 4.44 4.67 -15.61
N GLN A 73 3.57 3.76 -16.05
CA GLN A 73 2.32 3.46 -15.35
C GLN A 73 2.58 2.77 -14.02
N SER A 74 3.50 1.81 -13.95
CA SER A 74 3.91 1.15 -12.70
C SER A 74 4.47 2.15 -11.69
N ARG A 75 5.21 3.17 -12.13
CA ARG A 75 5.69 4.25 -11.23
C ARG A 75 4.55 5.07 -10.66
N ARG A 76 3.55 5.44 -11.47
CA ARG A 76 2.35 6.14 -11.00
C ARG A 76 1.52 5.28 -10.05
N ASN A 77 1.39 3.97 -10.34
CA ASN A 77 0.75 3.02 -9.44
C ASN A 77 1.49 2.93 -8.10
N PHE A 78 2.82 2.86 -8.12
CA PHE A 78 3.65 2.86 -6.91
C PHE A 78 3.39 4.10 -6.06
N GLU A 79 3.38 5.30 -6.65
CA GLU A 79 3.09 6.54 -5.94
C GLU A 79 1.68 6.54 -5.32
N ALA A 80 0.67 6.12 -6.08
CA ALA A 80 -0.71 6.06 -5.61
C ALA A 80 -0.88 5.07 -4.46
N VAL A 81 -0.31 3.86 -4.60
CA VAL A 81 -0.41 2.80 -3.61
C VAL A 81 0.39 3.11 -2.34
N SER A 82 1.55 3.76 -2.47
CA SER A 82 2.38 4.16 -1.33
C SER A 82 1.65 5.11 -0.37
N ARG A 83 0.73 5.93 -0.87
CA ARG A 83 -0.11 6.82 -0.04
C ARG A 83 -1.13 6.07 0.84
N LEU A 84 -1.36 4.78 0.57
CA LEU A 84 -2.27 3.92 1.33
C LEU A 84 -1.55 3.13 2.44
N VAL A 85 -0.24 3.35 2.56
CA VAL A 85 0.64 2.59 3.43
C VAL A 85 1.18 3.49 4.54
N VAL A 86 1.25 2.93 5.74
CA VAL A 86 2.07 3.44 6.84
C VAL A 86 3.33 2.57 6.87
N PRO A 87 4.49 3.07 6.37
CA PRO A 87 5.68 2.24 6.31
C PRO A 87 6.09 1.71 7.68
N GLY A 88 6.43 0.43 7.75
CA GLY A 88 6.72 -0.30 8.98
C GLY A 88 5.50 -0.83 9.72
N ASP A 89 4.27 -0.41 9.39
CA ASP A 89 3.06 -0.78 10.13
C ASP A 89 1.94 -1.30 9.19
N PRO A 90 1.95 -2.61 8.85
CA PRO A 90 0.90 -3.22 8.03
C PRO A 90 -0.49 -3.14 8.67
N ALA A 91 -0.57 -3.08 10.00
CA ALA A 91 -1.83 -3.03 10.74
C ALA A 91 -2.49 -1.64 10.74
N LYS A 92 -1.78 -0.59 10.33
CA LYS A 92 -2.34 0.75 10.09
C LYS A 92 -2.43 1.14 8.62
N SER A 93 -2.02 0.24 7.73
CA SER A 93 -2.00 0.48 6.28
C SER A 93 -3.34 0.11 5.64
N LEU A 94 -4.04 1.10 5.07
CA LEU A 94 -5.34 0.88 4.40
C LEU A 94 -5.26 -0.14 3.26
N LEU A 95 -4.12 -0.21 2.56
CA LEU A 95 -3.86 -1.23 1.53
C LEU A 95 -4.07 -2.66 2.04
N LEU A 96 -3.81 -2.92 3.32
CA LEU A 96 -3.96 -4.24 3.93
C LEU A 96 -5.27 -4.38 4.73
N LEU A 97 -5.72 -3.32 5.40
CA LEU A 97 -6.91 -3.35 6.26
C LEU A 97 -8.21 -3.44 5.46
N GLN A 98 -8.33 -2.67 4.38
CA GLN A 98 -9.57 -2.56 3.62
C GLN A 98 -9.97 -3.88 2.94
N PRO A 99 -9.06 -4.64 2.30
CA PRO A 99 -9.41 -5.91 1.65
C PRO A 99 -9.42 -7.13 2.59
N LEU A 100 -8.96 -7.00 3.84
CA LEU A 100 -8.91 -8.10 4.79
C LEU A 100 -10.29 -8.41 5.39
N ALA A 101 -10.58 -9.68 5.65
CA ALA A 101 -11.80 -10.08 6.33
C ALA A 101 -11.89 -9.45 7.74
N PRO A 102 -13.07 -8.95 8.16
CA PRO A 102 -13.30 -8.40 9.51
C PRO A 102 -12.88 -9.37 10.62
N GLU A 103 -13.09 -10.67 10.44
CA GLU A 103 -12.74 -11.71 11.41
C GLU A 103 -11.22 -11.83 11.61
N ALA A 104 -10.42 -11.30 10.67
CA ALA A 104 -8.96 -11.18 10.77
C ALA A 104 -8.48 -9.75 11.13
N GLY A 105 -9.41 -8.88 11.53
CA GLY A 105 -9.14 -7.48 11.90
C GLY A 105 -9.13 -6.51 10.73
N GLY A 106 -9.80 -6.83 9.62
CA GLY A 106 -10.03 -5.91 8.50
C GLY A 106 -11.27 -5.04 8.68
N ASN A 107 -11.55 -4.19 7.68
CA ASN A 107 -12.70 -3.28 7.71
C ASN A 107 -14.02 -4.00 7.38
N ALA A 108 -15.13 -3.52 7.98
CA ALA A 108 -16.45 -4.16 7.88
C ALA A 108 -16.99 -4.29 6.45
N PHE A 109 -16.64 -3.36 5.55
CA PHE A 109 -17.19 -3.28 4.22
C PHE A 109 -16.13 -3.01 3.15
N HIS A 110 -16.19 -3.75 2.04
CA HIS A 110 -15.41 -3.49 0.83
C HIS A 110 -16.20 -3.98 -0.38
N THR A 111 -16.58 -3.09 -1.30
CA THR A 111 -17.49 -3.42 -2.43
C THR A 111 -16.96 -4.55 -3.32
N GLY A 112 -15.63 -4.63 -3.49
CA GLY A 112 -14.99 -5.73 -4.23
C GLY A 112 -14.93 -7.06 -3.46
N GLY A 113 -15.52 -7.13 -2.26
CA GLY A 113 -15.47 -8.26 -1.36
C GLY A 113 -14.17 -8.32 -0.53
N ARG A 114 -14.17 -9.21 0.47
CA ARG A 114 -12.99 -9.50 1.32
C ARG A 114 -11.97 -10.27 0.48
N GLN A 115 -10.92 -9.63 -0.01
CA GLN A 115 -9.93 -10.26 -0.89
C GLN A 115 -9.01 -11.24 -0.15
N PHE A 116 -8.82 -11.03 1.15
CA PHE A 116 -7.96 -11.88 1.99
C PHE A 116 -8.76 -12.39 3.19
N ALA A 117 -8.84 -13.71 3.33
CA ALA A 117 -9.55 -14.33 4.45
C ALA A 117 -8.80 -14.15 5.79
N SER A 118 -7.48 -14.04 5.76
CA SER A 118 -6.66 -13.87 6.96
C SER A 118 -5.31 -13.23 6.65
N ARG A 119 -4.59 -12.80 7.70
CA ARG A 119 -3.19 -12.35 7.62
C ARG A 119 -2.21 -13.48 7.26
N ASN A 120 -2.68 -14.73 7.23
CA ASN A 120 -1.89 -15.87 6.79
C ASN A 120 -1.91 -16.09 5.29
N ASP A 121 -2.79 -15.39 4.57
CA ASP A 121 -2.85 -15.42 3.11
C ASP A 121 -1.49 -15.06 2.48
N PRO A 122 -1.01 -15.84 1.49
CA PRO A 122 0.32 -15.65 0.91
C PRO A 122 0.49 -14.28 0.23
N GLU A 123 -0.56 -13.76 -0.40
CA GLU A 123 -0.53 -12.45 -1.07
C GLU A 123 -0.65 -11.32 -0.06
N TRP A 124 -1.48 -11.48 0.97
CA TRP A 124 -1.48 -10.53 2.10
C TRP A 124 -0.10 -10.40 2.73
N LYS A 125 0.62 -11.52 2.91
CA LYS A 125 2.00 -11.53 3.42
C LYS A 125 2.98 -10.84 2.48
N ILE A 126 2.78 -10.90 1.16
CA ILE A 126 3.61 -10.15 0.20
C ILE A 126 3.42 -8.64 0.42
N LEU A 127 2.18 -8.18 0.51
CA LEU A 127 1.88 -6.77 0.82
C LEU A 127 2.51 -6.34 2.14
N ALA A 128 2.36 -7.16 3.18
CA ALA A 128 2.90 -6.86 4.51
C ALA A 128 4.42 -6.74 4.49
N ARG A 129 5.11 -7.63 3.79
CA ARG A 129 6.58 -7.57 3.69
C ARG A 129 7.07 -6.30 2.99
N TRP A 130 6.39 -5.88 1.93
CA TRP A 130 6.69 -4.61 1.27
C TRP A 130 6.49 -3.43 2.23
N VAL A 131 5.37 -3.39 2.94
CA VAL A 131 5.09 -2.35 3.94
C VAL A 131 6.12 -2.33 5.06
N THR A 132 6.64 -3.47 5.48
CA THR A 132 7.72 -3.57 6.48
C THR A 132 9.13 -3.29 5.93
N GLY A 133 9.25 -2.85 4.68
CA GLY A 133 10.53 -2.42 4.09
C GLY A 133 11.34 -3.52 3.41
N GLN A 134 10.73 -4.66 3.04
CA GLN A 134 11.43 -5.67 2.24
C GLN A 134 11.73 -5.12 0.82
N THR A 135 12.96 -5.33 0.38
CA THR A 135 13.48 -4.92 -0.93
C THR A 135 13.59 -6.12 -1.88
N ALA A 136 13.59 -5.87 -3.19
CA ALA A 136 13.72 -6.92 -4.22
C ALA A 136 15.06 -7.67 -4.20
N ARG A 137 16.11 -7.01 -3.69
CA ARG A 137 17.41 -7.63 -3.40
C ARG A 137 17.60 -7.64 -1.88
N PRO A 138 18.00 -8.76 -1.26
CA PRO A 138 18.39 -8.74 0.15
C PRO A 138 19.49 -7.69 0.33
N GLY A 139 19.38 -6.84 1.36
CA GLY A 139 20.49 -6.01 1.79
C GLY A 139 21.71 -6.91 2.00
N LYS A 140 22.87 -6.49 1.48
CA LYS A 140 24.13 -7.20 1.69
C LYS A 140 24.48 -7.28 3.17
#